data_AF-A0A3N4RZ79-F1
#
_entry.id   AF-A0A3N4RZ79-F1
#
_cell.length_a   1.000
_cell.length_b   1.000
_cell.length_c   1.000
_cell.angle_alpha   90.00
_cell.angle_beta   90.00
_cell.angle_gamma   90.00
#
_symmetry.space_group_name_H-M   'P 1'
#
loop_
_entity.id
_entity.type
_entity.pdbx_description
1 polymer ?
#
loop_
_entity_poly.entity_id
_entity_poly.type
_entity_poly.pdbx_seq_one_letter_code
_entity_poly.pdbx_strand_id
1 'polypeptide(L)'
;MHGINEVIERVAMSLLIIEQFLTPDRPRPLRVTDPATLPAPLAALHATAEHRIGRPVSLLEMTTDLGIPAYWAFVSPAVPGTAARVRGAGASLNPRYAAECALSELIQAHTMATRSGHSRVDHTRHHPALNCCSPHLGATTVPFPDAPAPATPEEHLRVLLSCLTANGFTAWAWRRYSSADLAVVNVHIPGLERFVLVTNGQFVLPGSHGLASRHPA
;
A
#
# COMPACT_ATOMS: atom_id res chain seq x y z
N MET A 1 2.81 -1.87 16.77
CA MET A 1 3.00 -2.71 15.58
C MET A 1 2.04 -2.27 14.46
N HIS A 2 0.72 -2.48 14.59
CA HIS A 2 -0.24 -2.16 13.53
C HIS A 2 -0.13 -0.71 12.98
N GLY A 3 -0.06 0.29 13.86
CA GLY A 3 0.10 1.69 13.40
C GLY A 3 1.43 1.99 12.69
N ILE A 4 2.49 1.22 12.92
CA ILE A 4 3.76 1.35 12.17
C ILE A 4 3.57 0.76 10.75
N ASN A 5 2.94 -0.41 10.65
CA ASN A 5 2.63 -1.04 9.37
C ASN A 5 1.76 -0.13 8.50
N GLU A 6 0.75 0.52 9.07
CA GLU A 6 -0.09 1.47 8.33
C GLU A 6 0.72 2.67 7.78
N VAL A 7 1.70 3.17 8.54
CA VAL A 7 2.57 4.23 8.03
C VAL A 7 3.45 3.72 6.89
N ILE A 8 4.06 2.53 7.03
CA ILE A 8 4.90 1.92 5.99
C ILE A 8 4.12 1.67 4.70
N GLU A 9 2.90 1.16 4.81
CA GLU A 9 1.99 0.97 3.68
C GLU A 9 1.77 2.28 2.92
N ARG A 10 1.45 3.37 3.62
CA ARG A 10 1.24 4.69 3.01
C ARG A 10 2.51 5.23 2.34
N VAL A 11 3.69 4.93 2.88
CA VAL A 11 4.97 5.28 2.26
C VAL A 11 5.20 4.49 0.99
N ALA A 12 5.00 3.16 1.04
CA ALA A 12 5.14 2.29 -0.13
C ALA A 12 4.25 2.74 -1.28
N MET A 13 2.98 3.04 -1.00
CA MET A 13 2.07 3.61 -2.00
C MET A 13 2.58 4.95 -2.52
N SER A 14 3.06 5.82 -1.64
CA SER A 14 3.55 7.14 -2.04
C SER A 14 4.75 7.07 -2.97
N LEU A 15 5.75 6.26 -2.63
CA LEU A 15 6.96 6.07 -3.44
C LEU A 15 6.61 5.46 -4.78
N LEU A 16 5.76 4.44 -4.80
CA LEU A 16 5.27 3.85 -6.04
C LEU A 16 4.63 4.91 -6.96
N ILE A 17 3.74 5.75 -6.43
CA ILE A 17 3.10 6.81 -7.24
C ILE A 17 4.14 7.83 -7.72
N ILE A 18 5.10 8.22 -6.88
CA ILE A 18 6.17 9.16 -7.27
C ILE A 18 7.01 8.59 -8.41
N GLU A 19 7.44 7.33 -8.29
CA GLU A 19 8.24 6.64 -9.30
C GLU A 19 7.48 6.52 -10.63
N GLN A 20 6.21 6.09 -10.59
CA GLN A 20 5.43 5.87 -11.80
C GLN A 20 5.02 7.17 -12.53
N PHE A 21 4.75 8.24 -11.80
CA PHE A 21 4.13 9.44 -12.39
C PHE A 21 5.03 10.65 -12.47
N LEU A 22 5.98 10.79 -11.55
CA LEU A 22 6.85 11.96 -11.50
C LEU A 22 8.27 11.68 -12.00
N THR A 23 8.54 10.44 -12.43
CA THR A 23 9.81 10.00 -13.04
C THR A 23 9.57 9.27 -14.37
N PRO A 24 8.90 9.92 -15.34
CA PRO A 24 8.37 9.25 -16.54
C PRO A 24 9.44 8.67 -17.48
N ASP A 25 10.68 9.16 -17.37
CA ASP A 25 11.75 8.73 -18.28
C ASP A 25 12.27 7.32 -17.96
N ARG A 26 12.09 6.83 -16.72
CA ARG A 26 12.52 5.49 -16.26
C ARG A 26 11.66 4.98 -15.09
N PRO A 27 10.36 4.70 -15.29
CA PRO A 27 9.56 4.11 -14.23
C PRO A 27 10.09 2.72 -13.89
N ARG A 28 10.23 2.42 -12.60
CA ARG A 28 10.55 1.07 -12.14
C ARG A 28 9.45 0.11 -12.63
N PRO A 29 9.78 -1.07 -13.20
CA PRO A 29 8.76 -2.03 -13.59
C PRO A 29 7.89 -2.41 -12.39
N LEU A 30 6.58 -2.29 -12.57
CA LEU A 30 5.60 -2.70 -11.58
C LEU A 30 5.69 -4.22 -11.37
N ARG A 31 5.57 -4.69 -10.13
CA ARG A 31 5.69 -6.12 -9.80
C ARG A 31 4.34 -6.68 -9.39
N VAL A 32 3.66 -7.38 -10.30
CA VAL A 32 2.35 -7.98 -10.00
C VAL A 32 2.56 -9.42 -9.55
N THR A 33 1.98 -9.80 -8.43
CA THR A 33 2.05 -11.15 -7.90
C THR A 33 1.33 -12.12 -8.83
N ASP A 34 1.97 -13.25 -9.14
CA ASP A 34 1.35 -14.38 -9.84
C ASP A 34 0.33 -15.09 -8.93
N PRO A 35 -0.99 -15.05 -9.26
CA PRO A 35 -2.01 -15.73 -8.48
C PRO A 35 -1.77 -17.24 -8.33
N ALA A 36 -1.11 -17.88 -9.31
CA ALA A 36 -0.82 -19.31 -9.27
C ALA A 36 0.21 -19.70 -8.20
N THR A 37 0.95 -18.72 -7.67
CA THR A 37 1.97 -18.93 -6.64
C THR A 37 1.48 -18.62 -5.22
N LEU A 38 0.21 -18.19 -5.08
CA LEU A 38 -0.35 -17.85 -3.78
C LEU A 38 -0.54 -19.10 -2.90
N PRO A 39 -0.20 -19.03 -1.61
CA PRO A 39 -0.57 -20.07 -0.64
C PRO A 39 -2.09 -20.27 -0.60
N ALA A 40 -2.55 -21.51 -0.42
CA ALA A 40 -3.97 -21.87 -0.58
C ALA A 40 -4.98 -20.96 0.15
N PRO A 41 -4.76 -20.53 1.42
CA PRO A 41 -5.69 -19.60 2.08
C PRO A 41 -5.74 -18.22 1.41
N LEU A 42 -4.59 -17.73 0.95
CA LEU A 42 -4.49 -16.44 0.27
C LEU A 42 -5.07 -16.51 -1.15
N ALA A 43 -4.88 -17.63 -1.85
CA ALA A 43 -5.52 -17.90 -3.13
C ALA A 43 -7.05 -17.91 -3.01
N ALA A 44 -7.60 -18.51 -1.95
CA ALA A 44 -9.04 -18.50 -1.68
C ALA A 44 -9.58 -17.09 -1.37
N LEU A 45 -8.81 -16.26 -0.65
CA LEU A 45 -9.17 -14.87 -0.41
C LEU A 45 -9.11 -14.03 -1.69
N HIS A 46 -8.10 -14.25 -2.54
CA HIS A 46 -7.97 -13.59 -3.84
C HIS A 46 -9.17 -13.94 -4.75
N ALA A 47 -9.51 -15.22 -4.88
CA ALA A 47 -10.69 -15.66 -5.62
C ALA A 47 -12.00 -15.09 -5.04
N THR A 48 -12.09 -14.96 -3.70
CA THR A 48 -13.23 -14.29 -3.05
C THR A 48 -13.32 -12.82 -3.42
N ALA A 49 -12.19 -12.11 -3.50
CA ALA A 49 -12.14 -10.72 -3.93
C ALA A 49 -12.62 -10.58 -5.38
N GLU A 50 -12.10 -11.41 -6.29
CA GLU A 50 -12.53 -11.42 -7.71
C GLU A 50 -14.02 -11.72 -7.85
N HIS A 51 -14.52 -12.73 -7.14
CA HIS A 51 -15.93 -13.10 -7.16
C HIS A 51 -16.84 -11.97 -6.67
N ARG A 52 -16.50 -11.33 -5.54
CA ARG A 52 -17.31 -10.24 -4.97
C ARG A 52 -17.30 -8.98 -5.82
N ILE A 53 -16.18 -8.70 -6.47
CA ILE A 53 -16.02 -7.49 -7.30
C ILE A 53 -16.52 -7.73 -8.73
N GLY A 54 -16.57 -8.99 -9.18
CA GLY A 54 -16.96 -9.38 -10.54
C GLY A 54 -15.93 -9.03 -11.61
N ARG A 55 -14.67 -8.76 -11.22
CA ARG A 55 -13.58 -8.33 -12.11
C ARG A 55 -12.24 -8.90 -11.62
N PRO A 56 -11.26 -9.10 -12.52
CA PRO A 56 -9.92 -9.55 -12.14
C PRO A 56 -9.27 -8.60 -11.12
N VAL A 57 -8.61 -9.17 -10.12
CA VAL A 57 -7.92 -8.43 -9.05
C VAL A 57 -6.42 -8.58 -9.22
N SER A 58 -5.72 -7.45 -9.32
CA SER A 58 -4.26 -7.42 -9.32
C SER A 58 -3.74 -7.20 -7.89
N LEU A 59 -2.70 -7.94 -7.52
CA LEU A 59 -1.98 -7.76 -6.26
C LEU A 59 -0.55 -7.29 -6.56
N LEU A 60 -0.34 -5.98 -6.45
CA LEU A 60 0.96 -5.35 -6.71
C LEU A 60 1.84 -5.44 -5.47
N GLU A 61 3.07 -5.90 -5.66
CA GLU A 61 4.15 -5.90 -4.69
C GLU A 61 4.85 -4.53 -4.77
N MET A 62 4.92 -3.81 -3.64
CA MET A 62 5.43 -2.44 -3.55
C MET A 62 6.43 -2.23 -2.40
N THR A 63 7.11 -3.28 -1.96
CA THR A 63 8.14 -3.21 -0.93
C THR A 63 9.22 -2.22 -1.30
N THR A 64 9.52 -1.31 -0.37
CA THR A 64 10.52 -0.26 -0.53
C THR A 64 11.88 -0.73 0.01
N ASP A 65 12.84 0.18 -0.02
CA ASP A 65 14.14 0.08 0.65
C ASP A 65 14.07 -0.23 2.17
N LEU A 66 12.93 0.02 2.82
CA LEU A 66 12.70 -0.38 4.22
C LEU A 66 12.69 -1.90 4.42
N GLY A 67 12.52 -2.67 3.33
CA GLY A 67 12.56 -4.14 3.35
C GLY A 67 11.35 -4.80 4.03
N ILE A 68 10.27 -4.05 4.21
CA ILE A 68 9.05 -4.53 4.87
C ILE A 68 8.00 -4.83 3.80
N PRO A 69 7.54 -6.10 3.66
CA PRO A 69 6.57 -6.49 2.65
C PRO A 69 5.35 -5.58 2.63
N ALA A 70 5.05 -5.02 1.46
CA ALA A 70 3.90 -4.15 1.25
C ALA A 70 3.20 -4.49 -0.06
N TYR A 71 1.87 -4.57 -0.02
CA TYR A 71 1.04 -4.96 -1.16
C TYR A 71 -0.09 -3.98 -1.39
N TRP A 72 -0.44 -3.79 -2.66
CA TRP A 72 -1.57 -2.98 -3.11
C TRP A 72 -2.48 -3.85 -3.97
N ALA A 73 -3.69 -4.14 -3.46
CA ALA A 73 -4.73 -4.85 -4.18
C ALA A 73 -5.67 -3.85 -4.86
N PHE A 74 -5.94 -4.07 -6.14
CA PHE A 74 -6.76 -3.15 -6.93
C PHE A 74 -7.34 -3.83 -8.16
N VAL A 75 -8.34 -3.17 -8.72
CA VAL A 75 -9.02 -3.61 -9.92
C VAL A 75 -8.70 -2.60 -11.00
N SER A 76 -8.29 -3.09 -12.18
CA SER A 76 -8.01 -2.21 -13.30
C SER A 76 -9.21 -1.33 -13.59
N PRO A 77 -9.05 -0.01 -13.78
CA PRO A 77 -10.15 0.84 -14.22
C PRO A 77 -10.68 0.37 -15.58
N ALA A 78 -11.99 0.48 -15.81
CA ALA A 78 -12.57 0.10 -17.10
C ALA A 78 -12.15 1.06 -18.24
N VAL A 79 -11.84 2.31 -17.89
CA VAL A 79 -11.37 3.33 -18.82
C VAL A 79 -9.88 3.59 -18.57
N PRO A 80 -9.00 3.38 -19.56
CA PRO A 80 -7.57 3.71 -19.45
C PRO A 80 -7.37 5.18 -19.05
N GLY A 81 -6.38 5.44 -18.18
CA GLY A 81 -6.10 6.80 -17.69
C GLY A 81 -7.02 7.29 -16.56
N THR A 82 -7.91 6.45 -16.03
CA THR A 82 -8.67 6.78 -14.81
C THR A 82 -8.04 6.17 -13.57
N ALA A 83 -8.10 6.85 -12.42
CA ALA A 83 -7.56 6.32 -11.17
C ALA A 83 -8.31 5.07 -10.69
N ALA A 84 -7.58 4.07 -10.20
CA ALA A 84 -8.16 2.95 -9.46
C ALA A 84 -8.64 3.43 -8.08
N ARG A 85 -9.89 3.90 -7.99
CA ARG A 85 -10.48 4.47 -6.77
C ARG A 85 -10.88 3.42 -5.72
N VAL A 86 -11.15 2.19 -6.16
CA VAL A 86 -11.43 1.05 -5.29
C VAL A 86 -10.18 0.20 -5.20
N ARG A 87 -9.58 0.20 -4.00
CA ARG A 87 -8.28 -0.40 -3.71
C ARG A 87 -8.19 -0.76 -2.23
N GLY A 88 -7.25 -1.63 -1.91
CA GLY A 88 -6.81 -1.90 -0.54
C GLY A 88 -5.29 -2.06 -0.51
N ALA A 89 -4.69 -1.81 0.64
CA ALA A 89 -3.26 -1.94 0.83
C ALA A 89 -2.96 -2.63 2.17
N GLY A 90 -1.71 -3.07 2.32
CA GLY A 90 -1.27 -3.70 3.55
C GLY A 90 0.24 -3.82 3.59
N ALA A 91 0.82 -3.62 4.77
CA ALA A 91 2.24 -3.88 5.02
C ALA A 91 2.42 -4.72 6.29
N SER A 92 3.42 -5.61 6.29
CA SER A 92 3.78 -6.45 7.43
C SER A 92 5.07 -7.22 7.15
N LEU A 93 5.83 -7.54 8.21
CA LEU A 93 6.94 -8.49 8.12
C LEU A 93 6.49 -9.91 7.73
N ASN A 94 5.19 -10.20 7.82
CA ASN A 94 4.60 -11.40 7.22
C ASN A 94 3.97 -11.04 5.87
N PRO A 95 4.56 -11.45 4.72
CA PRO A 95 4.04 -11.11 3.40
C PRO A 95 2.61 -11.60 3.18
N ARG A 96 2.28 -12.80 3.69
CA ARG A 96 0.93 -13.36 3.61
C ARG A 96 -0.06 -12.47 4.33
N TYR A 97 0.24 -12.04 5.56
CA TYR A 97 -0.63 -11.13 6.30
C TYR A 97 -0.77 -9.77 5.60
N ALA A 98 0.31 -9.21 5.06
CA ALA A 98 0.26 -7.96 4.30
C ALA A 98 -0.68 -8.05 3.08
N ALA A 99 -0.59 -9.15 2.32
CA ALA A 99 -1.49 -9.41 1.19
C ALA A 99 -2.94 -9.68 1.62
N GLU A 100 -3.16 -10.40 2.73
CA GLU A 100 -4.49 -10.62 3.32
C GLU A 100 -5.15 -9.28 3.70
N CYS A 101 -4.40 -8.37 4.32
CA CYS A 101 -4.85 -7.00 4.62
C CYS A 101 -5.25 -6.25 3.34
N ALA A 102 -4.39 -6.24 2.32
CA ALA A 102 -4.65 -5.54 1.06
C ALA A 102 -5.93 -6.03 0.36
N LEU A 103 -6.11 -7.35 0.26
CA LEU A 103 -7.30 -7.95 -0.36
C LEU A 103 -8.57 -7.70 0.47
N SER A 104 -8.47 -7.80 1.79
CA SER A 104 -9.61 -7.57 2.70
C SER A 104 -10.06 -6.11 2.65
N GLU A 105 -9.12 -5.17 2.64
CA GLU A 105 -9.42 -3.75 2.50
C GLU A 105 -10.01 -3.44 1.12
N LEU A 106 -9.55 -4.08 0.05
CA LEU A 106 -10.15 -3.95 -1.28
C LEU A 106 -11.63 -4.38 -1.28
N ILE A 107 -11.94 -5.54 -0.67
CA ILE A 107 -13.31 -6.05 -0.55
C ILE A 107 -14.18 -5.06 0.26
N GLN A 108 -13.65 -4.53 1.37
CA GLN A 108 -14.33 -3.55 2.19
C GLN A 108 -14.58 -2.25 1.40
N ALA A 109 -13.56 -1.70 0.73
CA ALA A 109 -13.66 -0.50 -0.09
C ALA A 109 -14.68 -0.66 -1.21
N HIS A 110 -14.72 -1.82 -1.87
CA HIS A 110 -15.71 -2.13 -2.90
C HIS A 110 -17.13 -2.17 -2.32
N THR A 111 -17.30 -2.83 -1.18
CA THR A 111 -18.60 -2.93 -0.48
C THR A 111 -19.11 -1.55 -0.05
N MET A 112 -18.21 -0.69 0.42
CA MET A 112 -18.57 0.69 0.76
C MET A 112 -18.93 1.50 -0.49
N ALA A 113 -18.14 1.41 -1.57
CA ALA A 113 -18.39 2.15 -2.80
C ALA A 113 -19.71 1.76 -3.49
N THR A 114 -20.14 0.50 -3.40
CA THR A 114 -21.43 0.05 -3.97
C THR A 114 -22.63 0.48 -3.13
N ARG A 115 -22.47 0.62 -1.81
CA ARG A 115 -23.53 1.04 -0.88
C ARG A 115 -23.66 2.56 -0.78
N SER A 116 -22.56 3.25 -0.96
CA SER A 116 -22.44 4.69 -0.78
C SER A 116 -22.26 5.32 -2.16
N GLY A 117 -23.28 6.01 -2.68
CA GLY A 117 -23.16 6.92 -3.83
C GLY A 117 -22.30 8.16 -3.54
N HIS A 118 -21.33 8.04 -2.63
CA HIS A 118 -20.53 9.14 -2.10
C HIS A 118 -19.49 9.57 -3.13
N SER A 119 -19.81 10.65 -3.84
CA SER A 119 -18.83 11.43 -4.58
C SER A 119 -17.91 12.13 -3.58
N ARG A 120 -16.69 11.60 -3.39
CA ARG A 120 -15.64 12.34 -2.67
C ARG A 120 -15.28 13.58 -3.48
N VAL A 121 -15.20 14.74 -2.82
CA VAL A 121 -14.70 15.96 -3.45
C VAL A 121 -13.26 15.73 -3.87
N ASP A 122 -13.05 15.72 -5.18
CA ASP A 122 -11.75 15.50 -5.79
C ASP A 122 -11.13 16.86 -6.13
N HIS A 123 -10.30 17.39 -5.21
CA HIS A 123 -9.61 18.65 -5.48
C HIS A 123 -8.52 18.50 -6.55
N THR A 124 -8.12 17.27 -6.87
CA THR A 124 -7.17 16.97 -7.96
C THR A 124 -7.84 16.87 -9.33
N ARG A 125 -9.15 17.06 -9.46
CA ARG A 125 -9.91 16.98 -10.74
C ARG A 125 -9.32 17.79 -11.90
N HIS A 126 -8.66 18.91 -11.59
CA HIS A 126 -8.05 19.82 -12.57
C HIS A 126 -6.58 19.45 -12.92
N HIS A 127 -6.06 18.39 -12.33
CA HIS A 127 -4.70 17.90 -12.52
C HIS A 127 -4.74 16.48 -13.10
N PRO A 128 -4.94 16.33 -14.43
CA PRO A 128 -5.11 15.02 -15.06
C PRO A 128 -3.95 14.06 -14.77
N ALA A 129 -2.71 14.57 -14.71
CA ALA A 129 -1.54 13.78 -14.34
C ALA A 129 -1.65 13.12 -12.95
N LEU A 130 -2.33 13.77 -11.98
CA LEU A 130 -2.58 13.21 -10.65
C LEU A 130 -3.80 12.26 -10.64
N ASN A 131 -4.72 12.38 -11.59
CA ASN A 131 -5.90 11.51 -11.73
C ASN A 131 -5.63 10.24 -12.54
N CYS A 132 -4.55 10.21 -13.32
CA CYS A 132 -4.14 9.03 -14.10
C CYS A 132 -3.39 7.98 -13.28
N CYS A 133 -3.43 8.05 -11.94
CA CYS A 133 -2.74 7.14 -11.01
C CYS A 133 -3.22 5.68 -11.10
N SER A 134 -2.94 5.01 -12.21
CA SER A 134 -3.27 3.60 -12.47
C SER A 134 -1.99 2.82 -12.80
N PRO A 135 -1.49 1.99 -11.88
CA PRO A 135 -0.21 1.31 -12.03
C PRO A 135 -0.36 0.04 -12.87
N HIS A 136 -0.53 0.14 -14.20
CA HIS A 136 -0.65 -1.05 -15.05
C HIS A 136 0.26 -1.12 -16.28
N LEU A 137 0.86 -0.02 -16.73
CA LEU A 137 1.70 -0.08 -17.93
C LEU A 137 3.08 -0.65 -17.57
N GLY A 138 3.45 -1.78 -18.19
CA GLY A 138 4.79 -2.37 -18.08
C GLY A 138 5.04 -3.25 -16.84
N ALA A 139 3.98 -3.82 -16.24
CA ALA A 139 4.15 -4.72 -15.10
C ALA A 139 4.82 -6.05 -15.46
N THR A 140 5.71 -6.51 -14.58
CA THR A 140 6.33 -7.83 -14.57
C THR A 140 5.63 -8.71 -13.55
N THR A 141 5.29 -9.93 -13.93
CA THR A 141 4.73 -10.93 -13.02
C THR A 141 5.84 -11.52 -12.14
N VAL A 142 5.61 -11.60 -10.84
CA VAL A 142 6.57 -12.16 -9.86
C VAL A 142 5.91 -13.21 -8.97
N PRO A 143 6.64 -14.25 -8.55
CA PRO A 143 6.10 -15.23 -7.61
C PRO A 143 5.86 -14.59 -6.24
N PHE A 144 4.85 -15.08 -5.53
CA PHE A 144 4.61 -14.73 -4.14
C PHE A 144 5.74 -15.29 -3.26
N PRO A 145 6.34 -14.46 -2.38
CA PRO A 145 7.48 -14.90 -1.59
C PRO A 145 7.03 -15.87 -0.48
N ASP A 146 7.80 -16.95 -0.32
CA ASP A 146 7.78 -17.76 0.90
C ASP A 146 8.85 -17.22 1.85
N ALA A 147 8.44 -16.34 2.78
CA ALA A 147 9.35 -15.71 3.72
C ALA A 147 8.90 -15.96 5.17
N PRO A 148 9.84 -16.32 6.07
CA PRO A 148 9.53 -16.46 7.48
C PRO A 148 9.16 -15.11 8.06
N ALA A 149 8.19 -15.12 8.97
CA ALA A 149 7.79 -13.95 9.74
C ALA A 149 8.17 -14.14 11.21
N PRO A 150 8.41 -13.07 11.97
CA PRO A 150 8.57 -13.19 13.41
C PRO A 150 7.32 -13.82 14.05
N ALA A 151 7.51 -14.58 15.12
CA ALA A 151 6.47 -15.42 15.70
C ALA A 151 5.53 -14.62 16.63
N THR A 152 6.01 -13.53 17.21
CA THR A 152 5.26 -12.76 18.21
C THR A 152 5.08 -11.29 17.82
N PRO A 153 3.99 -10.62 18.27
CA PRO A 153 3.81 -9.19 18.03
C PRO A 153 4.95 -8.31 18.57
N GLU A 154 5.59 -8.73 19.67
CA GLU A 154 6.75 -8.05 20.25
C GLU A 154 7.97 -8.15 19.34
N GLU A 155 8.26 -9.33 18.80
CA GLU A 155 9.33 -9.50 17.82
C GLU A 155 9.07 -8.70 16.54
N HIS A 156 7.82 -8.69 16.05
CA HIS A 156 7.43 -7.84 14.93
C HIS A 156 7.73 -6.38 15.23
N LEU A 157 7.30 -5.87 16.39
CA LEU A 157 7.56 -4.49 16.79
C LEU A 157 9.06 -4.19 16.86
N ARG A 158 9.86 -5.07 17.47
CA ARG A 158 11.31 -4.91 17.59
C ARG A 158 11.99 -4.85 16.22
N VAL A 159 11.64 -5.74 15.30
CA VAL A 159 12.20 -5.76 13.94
C VAL A 159 11.79 -4.50 13.18
N LEU A 160 10.51 -4.10 13.23
CA LEU A 160 10.05 -2.87 12.58
C LEU A 160 10.81 -1.62 13.08
N LEU A 161 10.98 -1.48 14.40
CA LEU A 161 11.72 -0.37 14.98
C LEU A 161 13.21 -0.40 14.58
N SER A 162 13.80 -1.59 14.47
CA SER A 162 15.18 -1.77 14.03
C SER A 162 15.35 -1.37 12.55
N CYS A 163 14.44 -1.81 11.67
CA CYS A 163 14.42 -1.42 10.26
C CYS A 163 14.29 0.10 10.09
N LEU A 164 13.39 0.74 10.83
CA LEU A 164 13.22 2.20 10.80
C LEU A 164 14.49 2.92 11.26
N THR A 165 15.07 2.49 12.39
CA THR A 165 16.28 3.09 12.96
C THR A 165 17.47 2.95 12.03
N ALA A 166 17.64 1.79 11.40
CA ALA A 166 18.70 1.53 10.42
C ALA A 166 18.58 2.44 9.18
N ASN A 167 17.37 2.90 8.85
CA ASN A 167 17.09 3.83 7.75
C ASN A 167 16.99 5.30 8.22
N GLY A 168 17.41 5.61 9.46
CA GLY A 168 17.44 6.98 9.98
C GLY A 168 16.08 7.53 10.42
N PHE A 169 15.05 6.68 10.55
CA PHE A 169 13.72 7.06 10.98
C PHE A 169 13.48 6.71 12.46
N THR A 170 12.75 7.59 13.15
CA THR A 170 12.33 7.36 14.54
C THR A 170 10.80 7.30 14.61
N ALA A 171 10.28 6.20 15.14
CA ALA A 171 8.84 6.06 15.40
C ALA A 171 8.46 6.62 16.77
N TRP A 172 7.49 7.52 16.77
CA TRP A 172 6.88 8.08 17.96
C TRP A 172 5.49 7.47 18.13
N ALA A 173 5.19 7.03 19.34
CA ALA A 173 3.90 6.44 19.67
C ALA A 173 3.25 7.25 20.81
N TRP A 174 2.03 7.74 20.57
CA TRP A 174 1.21 8.35 21.60
C TRP A 174 0.03 7.45 21.94
N ARG A 175 0.07 6.87 23.14
CA ARG A 175 -1.07 6.13 23.69
C ARG A 175 -2.22 7.09 23.99
N ARG A 176 -3.33 6.93 23.27
CA ARG A 176 -4.57 7.70 23.44
C ARG A 176 -5.50 7.07 24.46
N TYR A 177 -5.57 5.74 24.45
CA TYR A 177 -6.41 4.93 25.35
C TYR A 177 -5.80 3.54 25.54
N SER A 178 -6.01 2.93 26.70
CA SER A 178 -5.67 1.54 26.96
C SER A 178 -6.54 0.95 28.06
N SER A 179 -7.05 -0.25 27.82
CA SER A 179 -7.69 -1.14 28.78
C SER A 179 -7.06 -2.54 28.68
N ALA A 180 -7.64 -3.53 29.38
CA ALA A 180 -7.23 -4.94 29.23
C ALA A 180 -7.51 -5.49 27.81
N ASP A 181 -8.56 -4.98 27.15
CA ASP A 181 -9.06 -5.55 25.89
C ASP A 181 -8.78 -4.68 24.66
N LEU A 182 -8.42 -3.40 24.85
CA LEU A 182 -8.26 -2.45 23.76
C LEU A 182 -7.13 -1.46 24.03
N ALA A 183 -6.27 -1.25 23.05
CA ALA A 183 -5.29 -0.18 23.03
C ALA A 183 -5.45 0.68 21.77
N VAL A 184 -5.47 2.00 21.95
CA VAL A 184 -5.48 2.98 20.86
C VAL A 184 -4.21 3.80 20.94
N VAL A 185 -3.41 3.73 19.88
CA VAL A 185 -2.10 4.38 19.79
C VAL A 185 -2.01 5.11 18.47
N ASN A 186 -1.62 6.38 18.52
CA ASN A 186 -1.25 7.13 17.33
C ASN A 186 0.24 6.95 17.09
N VAL A 187 0.62 6.55 15.88
CA VAL A 187 2.02 6.42 15.48
C VAL A 187 2.37 7.55 14.52
N HIS A 188 3.52 8.18 14.73
CA HIS A 188 4.06 9.20 13.87
C HIS A 188 5.53 8.91 13.59
N ILE A 189 5.91 8.92 12.31
CA ILE A 189 7.30 8.70 11.88
C ILE A 189 7.68 9.88 10.97
N PRO A 190 8.32 10.92 11.52
CA PRO A 190 8.74 12.08 10.74
C PRO A 190 9.68 11.69 9.59
N GLY A 191 9.61 12.44 8.48
CA GLY A 191 10.46 12.23 7.31
C GLY A 191 9.95 11.17 6.33
N LEU A 192 9.00 10.33 6.74
CA LEU A 192 8.33 9.38 5.84
C LEU A 192 7.32 10.07 4.92
N GLU A 193 7.18 9.52 3.72
CA GLU A 193 6.40 10.12 2.63
C GLU A 193 4.87 10.04 2.86
N ARG A 194 4.16 11.07 2.40
CA ARG A 194 2.69 11.20 2.48
C ARG A 194 2.04 11.51 1.14
N PHE A 195 2.80 11.47 0.04
CA PHE A 195 2.31 11.79 -1.31
C PHE A 195 1.07 10.99 -1.73
N VAL A 196 0.84 9.78 -1.20
CA VAL A 196 -0.38 8.99 -1.43
C VAL A 196 -1.66 9.77 -1.16
N LEU A 197 -1.65 10.82 -0.32
CA LEU A 197 -2.81 11.68 -0.09
C LEU A 197 -3.35 12.37 -1.36
N VAL A 198 -2.55 12.53 -2.42
CA VAL A 198 -3.02 13.01 -3.72
C VAL A 198 -4.11 12.12 -4.30
N THR A 199 -4.03 10.81 -4.05
CA THR A 199 -5.04 9.83 -4.50
C THR A 199 -6.37 9.95 -3.74
N ASN A 200 -6.40 10.77 -2.69
CA ASN A 200 -7.57 11.12 -1.90
C ASN A 200 -8.05 12.56 -2.17
N GLY A 201 -7.49 13.21 -3.20
CA GLY A 201 -7.83 14.57 -3.59
C GLY A 201 -7.13 15.65 -2.76
N GLN A 202 -6.03 15.36 -2.07
CA GLN A 202 -5.28 16.37 -1.29
C GLN A 202 -4.09 16.89 -2.09
N PHE A 203 -3.79 18.18 -2.02
CA PHE A 203 -2.58 18.76 -2.64
C PHE A 203 -1.38 18.57 -1.72
N VAL A 204 -0.56 17.57 -2.03
CA VAL A 204 0.69 17.28 -1.32
C VAL A 204 1.81 17.17 -2.34
N LEU A 205 2.96 17.78 -2.06
CA LEU A 205 4.18 17.60 -2.85
C LEU A 205 5.03 16.49 -2.22
N PRO A 206 5.80 15.72 -3.02
CA PRO A 206 6.75 14.76 -2.49
C PRO A 206 7.74 15.43 -1.52
N GLY A 207 8.00 14.76 -0.40
CA GLY A 207 9.04 15.15 0.54
C GLY A 207 10.44 14.73 0.08
N SER A 208 11.44 14.96 0.94
CA SER A 208 12.84 14.60 0.65
C SER A 208 13.02 13.12 0.36
N HIS A 209 12.33 12.24 1.08
CA HIS A 209 12.37 10.80 0.85
C HIS A 209 11.84 10.42 -0.54
N GLY A 210 10.71 11.02 -0.94
CA GLY A 210 10.17 10.86 -2.29
C GLY A 210 11.07 11.42 -3.39
N LEU A 211 11.70 12.57 -3.17
CA LEU A 211 12.64 13.15 -4.14
C LEU A 211 13.92 12.31 -4.29
N ALA A 212 14.42 11.71 -3.21
CA ALA A 212 15.56 10.80 -3.25
C ALA A 212 15.27 9.54 -4.09
N SER A 213 14.04 9.01 -4.01
CA SER A 213 13.64 7.83 -4.82
C SER A 213 13.66 8.06 -6.33
N ARG A 214 13.63 9.31 -6.81
CA ARG A 214 13.70 9.63 -8.24
C ARG A 214 15.10 9.50 -8.84
N HIS A 215 16.12 9.50 -8.00
CA HIS A 215 17.52 9.46 -8.41
C HIS A 215 18.21 8.27 -7.71
N PRO A 216 17.88 7.02 -8.07
CA PRO A 216 18.69 5.89 -7.64
C PRO A 216 20.11 6.09 -8.19
N ALA A 217 21.09 6.10 -7.28
CA ALA A 217 22.51 6.21 -7.60
C ALA A 217 23.00 5.08 -8.51
#